data_AF-A0AA86N1N7-F1
#
_entry.id   AF-A0AA86N1N7-F1
#
_cell.length_a   1.000
_cell.length_b   1.000
_cell.length_c   1.000
_cell.angle_alpha   90.00
_cell.angle_beta   90.00
_cell.angle_gamma   90.00
#
_symmetry.space_group_name_H-M   'P 1'
#
loop_
_entity.id
_entity.type
_entity.pdbx_description
1 polymer ?
#
loop_
_entity_poly.entity_id
_entity_poly.type
_entity_poly.pdbx_seq_one_letter_code
_entity_poly.pdbx_strand_id
1 'polypeptide(L)'
;MERFVNIPRTFAQTHALACLLTVRMLAYDADPESCVGVNKEQAIKIANKEVDKLGLDPQDLDMEVDKGNVRWDEFMSILRDSGVAESREQYKQHQAKLQGRTFWTIFYLPKRIEGRRPKGGGATVLIDARDGEVLIVIRGE
;
A
#
# COMPACT_ATOMS: atom_id res chain seq x y z
N MET A 1 -69.21 -20.34 48.56
CA MET A 1 -67.83 -19.96 48.19
C MET A 1 -67.83 -19.80 46.68
N GLU A 2 -68.11 -18.62 46.10
CA GLU A 2 -67.19 -17.46 46.02
C GLU A 2 -65.78 -17.94 45.63
N ARG A 3 -65.23 -17.64 44.44
CA ARG A 3 -65.08 -16.32 43.80
C ARG A 3 -65.02 -16.39 42.27
N PHE A 4 -65.53 -15.31 41.67
CA PHE A 4 -65.34 -14.82 40.30
C PHE A 4 -63.92 -14.26 40.07
N VAL A 5 -63.52 -14.17 38.79
CA VAL A 5 -62.82 -13.08 38.04
C VAL A 5 -62.32 -13.76 36.75
N ASN A 6 -62.77 -13.58 35.49
CA ASN A 6 -63.21 -12.45 34.66
C ASN A 6 -62.18 -11.33 34.43
N ILE A 7 -61.34 -11.48 33.39
CA ILE A 7 -60.55 -10.41 32.74
C ILE A 7 -60.53 -10.71 31.21
N PRO A 8 -60.61 -9.71 30.32
CA PRO A 8 -61.61 -9.69 29.25
C PRO A 8 -61.10 -9.82 27.80
N ARG A 9 -62.08 -9.88 26.89
CA ARG A 9 -61.97 -9.61 25.45
C ARG A 9 -61.54 -8.16 25.16
N THR A 10 -60.94 -8.01 23.98
CA THR A 10 -60.91 -6.85 23.05
C THR A 10 -60.00 -5.64 23.35
N PHE A 11 -58.93 -5.55 22.55
CA PHE A 11 -58.42 -4.31 21.94
C PHE A 11 -57.66 -4.74 20.66
N ALA A 12 -58.29 -4.91 19.49
CA ALA A 12 -58.63 -3.88 18.51
C ALA A 12 -57.49 -2.86 18.26
N GLN A 13 -56.69 -3.08 17.22
CA GLN A 13 -56.24 -2.10 16.20
C GLN A 13 -55.10 -2.73 15.36
N THR A 14 -55.37 -3.31 14.19
CA THR A 14 -55.34 -2.69 12.85
C THR A 14 -53.99 -2.08 12.40
N HIS A 15 -53.38 -2.78 11.44
CA HIS A 15 -52.72 -2.31 10.22
C HIS A 15 -51.34 -1.62 10.26
N ALA A 16 -50.57 -2.02 9.24
CA ALA A 16 -49.47 -1.31 8.58
C ALA A 16 -48.10 -1.34 9.29
N LEU A 17 -47.24 -2.26 8.83
CA LEU A 17 -45.87 -1.97 8.39
C LEU A 17 -45.31 -3.17 7.60
N ALA A 18 -46.08 -3.60 6.60
CA ALA A 18 -45.55 -4.26 5.42
C ALA A 18 -45.42 -3.17 4.34
N CYS A 19 -44.28 -2.47 4.32
CA CYS A 19 -43.79 -1.63 3.22
C CYS A 19 -42.46 -0.99 3.65
N LEU A 20 -41.45 -1.01 2.76
CA LEU A 20 -40.13 -0.34 2.85
C LEU A 20 -38.92 -1.16 3.35
N LEU A 21 -38.78 -2.42 2.93
CA LEU A 21 -37.42 -3.01 2.76
C LEU A 21 -37.17 -3.58 1.35
N THR A 22 -38.09 -3.32 0.43
CA THR A 22 -37.94 -3.58 -1.01
C THR A 22 -37.94 -2.25 -1.73
N VAL A 23 -36.74 -1.77 -2.07
CA VAL A 23 -36.32 -0.90 -3.19
C VAL A 23 -35.19 0.03 -2.73
N ARG A 24 -34.10 0.03 -3.51
CA ARG A 24 -32.90 0.89 -3.47
C ARG A 24 -31.78 0.55 -2.49
N MET A 25 -31.00 -0.47 -2.87
CA MET A 25 -29.59 -0.25 -3.21
C MET A 25 -29.22 -1.22 -4.35
N LEU A 26 -29.90 -1.04 -5.48
CA LEU A 26 -29.26 -1.24 -6.78
C LEU A 26 -28.33 -0.04 -7.00
N ALA A 27 -27.20 -0.29 -7.67
CA ALA A 27 -26.04 0.58 -7.83
C ALA A 27 -25.04 0.57 -6.64
N TYR A 28 -24.51 -0.60 -6.34
CA TYR A 28 -23.05 -0.70 -6.32
C TYR A 28 -22.64 -1.48 -7.58
N ASP A 29 -22.98 -0.90 -8.74
CA ASP A 29 -22.02 -0.92 -9.84
C ASP A 29 -20.86 -0.02 -9.36
N ALA A 30 -20.08 -0.52 -8.38
CA ALA A 30 -18.68 -0.25 -8.47
C ALA A 30 -18.33 -0.90 -9.79
N ASP A 31 -18.15 -0.06 -10.80
CA ASP A 31 -17.21 -0.32 -11.86
C ASP A 31 -16.13 -1.23 -11.25
N PRO A 32 -15.98 -2.49 -11.72
CA PRO A 32 -14.67 -3.06 -11.67
C PRO A 32 -13.87 -2.19 -12.65
N GLU A 33 -13.51 -0.96 -12.22
CA GLU A 33 -12.26 -0.35 -12.61
C GLU A 33 -11.23 -1.36 -12.15
N SER A 34 -11.07 -2.37 -13.01
CA SER A 34 -9.85 -3.07 -13.26
C SER A 34 -9.06 -3.22 -11.97
N CYS A 35 -9.31 -4.31 -11.23
CA CYS A 35 -8.35 -4.86 -10.26
C CYS A 35 -7.01 -5.27 -10.93
N VAL A 36 -6.66 -4.66 -12.06
CA VAL A 36 -5.32 -4.64 -12.61
C VAL A 36 -4.58 -3.64 -11.73
N GLY A 37 -3.86 -4.18 -10.75
CA GLY A 37 -2.96 -3.40 -9.93
C GLY A 37 -1.98 -2.57 -10.78
N VAL A 38 -1.25 -1.68 -10.12
CA VAL A 38 -0.26 -0.81 -10.73
C VAL A 38 0.71 -1.62 -11.59
N ASN A 39 0.74 -1.31 -12.89
CA ASN A 39 1.70 -1.91 -13.80
C ASN A 39 3.09 -1.25 -13.67
N LYS A 40 4.09 -1.83 -14.33
CA LYS A 40 5.48 -1.38 -14.24
C LYS A 40 5.65 0.08 -14.64
N GLU A 41 5.00 0.50 -15.73
CA GLU A 41 5.10 1.86 -16.26
C GLU A 41 4.50 2.90 -15.30
N GLN A 42 3.37 2.57 -14.68
CA GLN A 42 2.76 3.39 -13.64
C GLN A 42 3.64 3.49 -12.39
N ALA A 43 4.21 2.37 -11.94
CA ALA A 43 5.14 2.35 -10.81
C ALA A 43 6.37 3.24 -11.06
N ILE A 44 6.97 3.14 -12.26
CA ILE A 44 8.10 3.99 -12.67
C ILE A 44 7.69 5.47 -12.64
N LYS A 45 6.51 5.82 -13.15
CA LYS A 45 6.04 7.21 -13.16
C LYS A 45 5.86 7.77 -11.75
N ILE A 46 5.36 6.96 -10.82
CA ILE A 46 5.23 7.33 -9.41
C ILE A 46 6.62 7.49 -8.79
N ALA A 47 7.51 6.52 -8.97
CA ALA A 47 8.87 6.57 -8.43
C ALA A 47 9.67 7.79 -8.93
N ASN A 48 9.59 8.11 -10.22
CA ASN A 48 10.25 9.29 -10.78
C ASN A 48 9.83 10.59 -10.07
N LYS A 49 8.55 10.72 -9.71
CA LYS A 49 8.06 11.89 -8.95
C LYS A 49 8.64 11.94 -7.54
N GLU A 50 8.80 10.79 -6.88
CA GLU A 50 9.41 10.75 -5.55
C GLU A 50 10.89 11.07 -5.59
N VAL A 51 11.60 10.62 -6.62
CA VAL A 51 13.02 10.95 -6.83
C VAL A 51 13.22 12.44 -7.12
N ASP A 52 12.36 13.03 -7.94
CA ASP A 52 12.39 14.48 -8.23
C ASP A 52 12.19 15.32 -6.96
N LYS A 53 11.30 14.91 -6.05
CA LYS A 53 11.12 15.56 -4.73
C LYS A 53 12.36 15.51 -3.84
N LEU A 54 13.28 14.55 -4.06
CA LEU A 54 14.57 14.49 -3.35
C LEU A 54 15.62 15.44 -3.95
N GLY A 55 15.28 16.18 -5.01
CA GLY A 55 16.19 17.05 -5.74
C GLY A 55 17.15 16.28 -6.66
N LEU A 56 16.77 15.08 -7.07
CA LEU A 56 17.52 14.23 -8.00
C LEU A 56 16.80 14.20 -9.34
N ASP A 57 17.53 14.36 -10.45
CA ASP A 57 16.95 14.14 -11.78
C ASP A 57 16.97 12.64 -12.11
N PRO A 58 15.81 11.98 -12.26
CA PRO A 58 15.76 10.56 -12.65
C PRO A 58 16.48 10.26 -13.97
N GLN A 59 16.59 11.23 -14.89
CA GLN A 59 17.27 11.04 -16.18
C GLN A 59 18.79 10.96 -16.04
N ASP A 60 19.35 11.52 -14.98
CA ASP A 60 20.78 11.48 -14.67
C ASP A 60 21.20 10.19 -13.94
N LEU A 61 20.23 9.34 -13.60
CA LEU A 61 20.42 8.10 -12.86
C LEU A 61 20.14 6.88 -13.74
N ASP A 62 20.80 5.78 -13.45
CA ASP A 62 20.46 4.47 -14.00
C ASP A 62 19.32 3.87 -13.17
N MET A 63 18.18 3.63 -13.81
CA MET A 63 16.99 3.08 -13.16
C MET A 63 16.89 1.57 -13.39
N GLU A 64 16.67 0.82 -12.30
CA GLU A 64 16.48 -0.63 -12.32
C GLU A 64 15.22 -1.01 -11.54
N VAL A 65 14.32 -1.78 -12.16
CA VAL A 65 13.17 -2.40 -11.49
C VAL A 65 13.59 -3.78 -11.01
N ASP A 66 13.58 -4.01 -9.70
CA ASP A 66 14.04 -5.25 -9.08
C ASP A 66 12.96 -6.33 -9.18
N LYS A 67 13.03 -7.10 -10.26
CA LYS A 67 12.09 -8.19 -10.51
C LYS A 67 12.28 -9.29 -9.46
N GLY A 68 11.25 -9.50 -8.64
CA GLY A 68 11.28 -10.50 -7.58
C GLY A 68 11.97 -10.03 -6.30
N ASN A 69 12.31 -8.74 -6.18
CA ASN A 69 12.82 -8.11 -4.96
C ASN A 69 14.12 -8.72 -4.42
N VAL A 70 14.98 -9.29 -5.28
CA VAL A 70 16.18 -10.01 -4.85
C VAL A 70 17.19 -9.06 -4.18
N ARG A 71 17.40 -7.87 -4.76
CA ARG A 71 18.30 -6.87 -4.17
C ARG A 71 17.71 -6.24 -2.92
N TRP A 72 16.39 -6.04 -2.90
CA TRP A 72 15.72 -5.58 -1.70
C TRP A 72 15.86 -6.58 -0.54
N ASP A 73 15.69 -7.87 -0.81
CA ASP A 73 15.82 -8.93 0.19
C ASP A 73 17.25 -9.02 0.72
N GLU A 74 18.25 -8.83 -0.14
CA GLU A 74 19.66 -8.71 0.26
C GLU A 74 19.87 -7.51 1.19
N PHE A 75 19.35 -6.34 0.83
CA PHE A 75 19.41 -5.14 1.67
C PHE A 75 18.76 -5.36 3.05
N MET A 76 17.58 -5.98 3.08
CA MET A 76 16.88 -6.32 4.33
C MET A 76 17.67 -7.35 5.16
N SER A 77 18.36 -8.31 4.52
CA SER A 77 19.23 -9.26 5.21
C SER A 77 20.41 -8.56 5.89
N ILE A 78 21.04 -7.60 5.21
CA ILE A 78 22.15 -6.81 5.78
C ILE A 78 21.67 -6.03 7.01
N LEU A 79 20.52 -5.37 6.92
CA LEU A 79 19.97 -4.61 8.05
C LEU A 79 19.63 -5.52 9.24
N ARG A 80 19.04 -6.70 8.97
CA ARG A 80 18.69 -7.70 9.99
C ARG A 80 19.93 -8.21 10.72
N ASP A 81 20.96 -8.56 9.98
CA ASP A 81 22.15 -9.24 10.50
C ASP A 81 23.22 -8.24 11.01
N SER A 82 22.96 -6.93 10.89
CA SER A 82 23.83 -5.87 11.38
C SER A 82 24.00 -5.91 12.90
N GLY A 83 25.24 -5.74 13.36
CA GLY A 83 25.56 -5.53 14.78
C GLY A 83 25.14 -4.15 15.32
N VAL A 84 24.71 -3.24 14.43
CA VAL A 84 24.33 -1.86 14.78
C VAL A 84 22.85 -1.81 15.15
N ALA A 85 22.53 -1.26 16.32
CA ALA A 85 21.16 -1.19 16.82
C ALA A 85 20.22 -0.41 15.88
N GLU A 86 20.71 0.70 15.31
CA GLU A 86 19.96 1.52 14.36
C GLU A 86 19.57 0.74 13.10
N SER A 87 20.48 -0.01 12.50
CA SER A 87 20.19 -0.84 11.31
C SER A 87 19.11 -1.89 11.58
N ARG A 88 19.15 -2.53 12.77
CA ARG A 88 18.12 -3.50 13.16
C ARG A 88 16.76 -2.85 13.41
N GLU A 89 16.74 -1.61 13.87
CA GLU A 89 15.50 -0.85 14.02
C GLU A 89 14.94 -0.45 12.66
N GLN A 90 15.78 0.01 11.73
CA GLN A 90 15.39 0.25 10.34
C GLN A 90 14.80 -1.01 9.70
N TYR A 91 15.41 -2.18 9.90
CA TYR A 91 14.85 -3.47 9.46
C TYR A 91 13.42 -3.68 9.97
N LYS A 92 13.17 -3.52 11.26
CA LYS A 92 11.83 -3.72 11.84
C LYS A 92 10.81 -2.75 11.26
N GLN A 93 11.20 -1.48 11.09
CA GLN A 93 10.33 -0.45 10.52
C GLN A 93 9.95 -0.76 9.07
N HIS A 94 10.93 -1.16 8.24
CA HIS A 94 10.68 -1.56 6.87
C HIS A 94 9.82 -2.83 6.79
N GLN A 95 10.16 -3.85 7.59
CA GLN A 95 9.39 -5.10 7.64
C GLN A 95 7.93 -4.88 8.03
N ALA A 96 7.67 -4.06 9.06
CA ALA A 96 6.31 -3.77 9.51
C ALA A 96 5.49 -3.03 8.44
N LYS A 97 6.10 -2.07 7.73
CA LYS A 97 5.41 -1.34 6.65
C LYS A 97 5.04 -2.21 5.45
N LEU A 98 5.87 -3.20 5.15
CA LEU A 98 5.72 -4.06 3.97
C LEU A 98 4.96 -5.36 4.26
N GLN A 99 4.60 -5.63 5.51
CA GLN A 99 3.96 -6.89 5.90
C GLN A 99 2.64 -7.10 5.16
N GLY A 100 2.55 -8.22 4.44
CA GLY A 100 1.35 -8.60 3.69
C GLY A 100 1.10 -7.76 2.42
N ARG A 101 2.05 -6.92 2.02
CA ARG A 101 1.95 -6.10 0.80
C ARG A 101 2.74 -6.74 -0.34
N THR A 102 2.20 -6.62 -1.54
CA THR A 102 2.95 -6.86 -2.79
C THR A 102 3.38 -5.50 -3.32
N PHE A 103 4.64 -5.36 -3.69
CA PHE A 103 5.20 -4.05 -4.07
C PHE A 103 6.21 -4.15 -5.20
N TRP A 104 6.35 -3.04 -5.92
CA TRP A 104 7.42 -2.77 -6.86
C TRP A 104 8.60 -2.16 -6.13
N THR A 105 9.82 -2.62 -6.42
CA THR A 105 11.05 -1.98 -5.94
C THR A 105 11.79 -1.38 -7.13
N ILE A 106 12.10 -0.09 -7.03
CA ILE A 106 12.78 0.67 -8.08
C ILE A 106 14.02 1.32 -7.50
N PHE A 107 15.18 0.94 -8.05
CA PHE A 107 16.48 1.47 -7.70
C PHE A 107 16.90 2.53 -8.71
N TYR A 108 17.42 3.64 -8.20
CA TYR A 108 18.06 4.70 -8.96
C TYR A 108 19.51 4.79 -8.52
N LEU A 109 20.41 4.51 -9.45
CA LEU A 109 21.85 4.41 -9.21
C LEU A 109 22.58 5.54 -9.94
N PRO A 110 23.60 6.16 -9.35
CA PRO A 110 24.44 7.13 -10.05
C PRO A 110 25.08 6.47 -11.28
N LYS A 111 24.99 7.14 -12.44
CA LYS A 111 25.67 6.69 -13.66
C LYS A 111 27.17 6.56 -13.41
N ARG A 112 27.73 5.42 -13.77
CA ARG A 112 29.18 5.21 -13.71
C ARG A 112 29.84 6.00 -14.84
N ILE A 113 30.53 7.08 -14.49
CA ILE A 113 31.42 7.78 -15.44
C ILE A 113 32.79 7.09 -15.36
N GLU A 114 33.24 6.50 -16.46
CA GLU A 114 34.57 5.88 -16.54
C GLU A 114 35.65 6.84 -16.02
N GLY A 115 36.50 6.37 -15.11
CA GLY A 115 37.58 7.14 -14.52
C GLY A 115 37.19 8.10 -13.39
N ARG A 116 35.92 8.16 -12.97
CA ARG A 116 35.49 8.91 -11.76
C ARG A 116 34.76 7.99 -10.79
N ARG A 117 35.00 8.18 -9.49
CA ARG A 117 34.15 7.56 -8.46
C ARG A 117 32.70 8.01 -8.69
N PRO A 118 31.70 7.11 -8.60
CA PRO A 118 30.32 7.54 -8.58
C PRO A 118 30.20 8.60 -7.49
N LYS A 119 29.68 9.78 -7.85
CA LYS A 119 29.17 10.68 -6.82
C LYS A 119 28.03 9.90 -6.15
N GLY A 120 28.01 9.87 -4.82
CA GLY A 120 26.85 9.37 -4.07
C GLY A 120 25.56 10.09 -4.49
N GLY A 121 24.41 9.65 -3.99
CA GLY A 121 23.13 10.28 -4.35
C GLY A 121 22.20 9.45 -5.24
N GLY A 122 22.08 8.14 -4.97
CA GLY A 122 21.03 7.32 -5.53
C GLY A 122 19.71 7.44 -4.78
N ALA A 123 18.71 6.65 -5.18
CA ALA A 123 17.47 6.49 -4.43
C ALA A 123 16.89 5.08 -4.58
N THR A 124 16.08 4.66 -3.63
CA THR A 124 15.27 3.44 -3.72
C THR A 124 13.84 3.79 -3.35
N VAL A 125 12.89 3.39 -4.19
CA VAL A 125 11.47 3.66 -4.00
C VAL A 125 10.69 2.36 -4.05
N LEU A 126 9.85 2.11 -3.04
CA LEU A 126 8.95 0.96 -2.97
C LEU A 126 7.50 1.43 -3.08
N ILE A 127 6.73 0.78 -3.96
CA ILE A 127 5.37 1.18 -4.32
C ILE A 127 4.44 -0.02 -4.21
N ASP A 128 3.32 0.11 -3.49
CA ASP A 128 2.30 -0.95 -3.40
C ASP A 128 1.75 -1.26 -4.80
N ALA A 129 1.79 -2.54 -5.16
CA ALA A 129 1.42 -3.00 -6.49
C ALA A 129 -0.09 -2.96 -6.73
N ARG A 130 -0.92 -2.72 -5.71
CA ARG A 130 -2.39 -2.69 -5.85
C ARG A 130 -2.88 -1.29 -6.17
N ASP A 131 -2.46 -0.29 -5.39
CA ASP A 131 -3.01 1.07 -5.43
C ASP A 131 -1.98 2.15 -5.80
N GLY A 132 -0.69 1.81 -5.83
CA GLY A 132 0.38 2.76 -6.15
C GLY A 132 0.81 3.62 -4.96
N GLU A 133 0.41 3.26 -3.74
CA GLU A 133 0.89 3.91 -2.53
C GLU A 133 2.43 3.82 -2.44
N VAL A 134 3.10 4.95 -2.18
CA VAL A 134 4.54 4.96 -1.92
C VAL A 134 4.78 4.50 -0.48
N LEU A 135 5.38 3.31 -0.33
CA LEU A 135 5.57 2.67 0.97
C LEU A 135 6.87 3.15 1.64
N ILE A 136 7.95 3.23 0.86
CA ILE A 136 9.29 3.55 1.34
C ILE A 136 10.01 4.38 0.26
N VAL A 137 10.72 5.43 0.70
CA VAL A 137 11.67 6.19 -0.11
C VAL A 137 12.97 6.29 0.68
N ILE A 138 14.08 5.82 0.10
CA ILE A 138 15.42 5.88 0.70
C ILE A 138 16.31 6.68 -0.24
N ARG A 139 16.99 7.70 0.28
CA ARG A 139 18.05 8.41 -0.44
C ARG A 139 19.38 7.73 -0.14
N GLY A 140 20.10 7.33 -1.18
CA GLY A 140 21.48 6.89 -1.05
C GLY A 140 22.41 8.09 -0.86
N GLU A 141 23.35 8.00 0.07
CA GLU A 141 24.36 9.03 0.33
C GLU A 141 25.44 9.08 -0.76
#